data_AF-A0A3D3GJK0-F1
#
_entry.id   AF-A0A3D3GJK0-F1
#
_cell.length_a   1.000
_cell.length_b   1.000
_cell.length_c   1.000
_cell.angle_alpha   90.00
_cell.angle_beta   90.00
_cell.angle_gamma   90.00
#
_symmetry.space_group_name_H-M   'P 1'
#
loop_
_entity.id
_entity.type
_entity.pdbx_description
1 polymer ?
#
loop_
_entity_poly.entity_id
_entity_poly.type
_entity_poly.pdbx_seq_one_letter_code
_entity_poly.pdbx_strand_id
1 'polypeptide(L)'
;MVPECVEKANRVLSEAGEGGITREKLVAFSTISAFCHHYPSRSTELQRNLLNQFSWIREREMSRYLKQRRIALVHIQNQLNVS
;
A
#
# COMPACT_ATOMS: atom_id res chain seq x y z
N MET A 1 9.33 7.20 11.40
CA MET A 1 8.04 7.85 11.07
C MET A 1 7.41 7.15 9.88
N VAL A 2 6.15 6.72 10.00
CA VAL A 2 5.37 6.14 8.89
C VAL A 2 4.54 7.29 8.29
N PRO A 3 4.53 7.47 6.95
CA PRO A 3 3.76 8.53 6.32
C PRO A 3 2.25 8.34 6.51
N GLU A 4 1.50 9.43 6.63
CA GLU A 4 0.04 9.42 6.84
C GLU A 4 -0.70 8.63 5.74
N CYS A 5 -0.25 8.72 4.49
CA CYS A 5 -0.87 7.97 3.39
C CYS A 5 -0.76 6.45 3.57
N VAL A 6 0.33 6.00 4.22
CA VAL A 6 0.56 4.59 4.53
C VAL A 6 -0.30 4.16 5.73
N GLU A 7 -0.46 5.02 6.73
CA GLU A 7 -1.38 4.76 7.86
C GLU A 7 -2.84 4.63 7.39
N LYS A 8 -3.26 5.51 6.48
CA LYS A 8 -4.58 5.43 5.86
C LYS A 8 -4.74 4.14 5.05
N ALA A 9 -3.71 3.74 4.30
CA ALA A 9 -3.74 2.49 3.56
C ALA A 9 -3.83 1.25 4.48
N ASN A 10 -3.13 1.26 5.62
CA ASN A 10 -3.26 0.22 6.64
C ASN A 10 -4.71 0.09 7.10
N ARG A 11 -5.37 1.20 7.50
CA ARG A 11 -6.78 1.18 7.94
C ARG A 11 -7.70 0.60 6.87
N VAL A 12 -7.59 1.06 5.63
CA VAL A 12 -8.42 0.60 4.50
C VAL A 12 -8.33 -0.91 4.32
N LEU A 13 -7.13 -1.50 4.39
CA LEU A 13 -6.99 -2.94 4.20
C LEU A 13 -7.29 -3.76 5.46
N SER A 14 -7.04 -3.22 6.66
CA SER A 14 -7.40 -3.89 7.91
C SER A 14 -8.91 -4.02 8.11
N GLU A 15 -9.68 -3.04 7.63
CA GLU A 15 -11.14 -3.04 7.68
C GLU A 15 -11.77 -3.73 6.46
N ALA A 16 -10.97 -4.06 5.44
CA ALA A 16 -11.43 -4.72 4.23
C ALA A 16 -11.58 -6.24 4.43
N GLY A 17 -12.73 -6.78 4.06
CA GLY A 17 -12.88 -8.22 3.83
C GLY A 17 -12.27 -8.69 2.49
N GLU A 18 -12.24 -10.01 2.27
CA GLU A 18 -11.75 -10.65 1.03
C GLU A 18 -12.68 -10.47 -0.19
N GLY A 19 -13.75 -9.69 -0.08
CA GLY A 19 -14.63 -9.35 -1.21
C GLY A 19 -13.89 -8.69 -2.38
N GLY A 20 -14.61 -8.40 -3.47
CA GLY A 20 -14.05 -7.92 -4.74
C GLY A 20 -13.06 -6.73 -4.67
N ILE A 21 -12.31 -6.54 -5.76
CA ILE A 21 -11.33 -5.46 -5.86
C ILE A 21 -12.05 -4.13 -6.02
N THR A 22 -11.97 -3.28 -5.00
CA THR A 22 -12.37 -1.88 -5.12
C THR A 22 -11.17 -1.01 -5.47
N ARG A 23 -11.45 0.22 -5.90
CA ARG A 23 -10.41 1.21 -6.15
C ARG A 23 -9.64 1.53 -4.87
N GLU A 24 -10.30 1.65 -3.71
CA GLU A 24 -9.61 1.93 -2.44
C GLU A 24 -8.65 0.80 -2.07
N LYS A 25 -9.08 -0.46 -2.17
CA LYS A 25 -8.20 -1.61 -1.87
C LYS A 25 -6.97 -1.63 -2.77
N LEU A 26 -7.16 -1.41 -4.07
CA LEU A 26 -6.04 -1.34 -5.03
C LEU A 26 -5.05 -0.24 -4.65
N VAL A 27 -5.53 0.96 -4.36
CA VAL A 27 -4.68 2.11 -3.99
C VAL A 27 -3.97 1.82 -2.66
N ALA A 28 -4.68 1.33 -1.65
CA ALA A 28 -4.12 1.00 -0.35
C ALA A 28 -3.04 -0.09 -0.46
N PHE A 29 -3.33 -1.19 -1.15
CA PHE A 29 -2.37 -2.27 -1.40
C PHE A 29 -1.13 -1.77 -2.15
N SER A 30 -1.32 -0.97 -3.19
CA SER A 30 -0.21 -0.37 -3.94
C SER A 30 0.63 0.57 -3.08
N THR A 31 0.01 1.29 -2.15
CA THR A 31 0.67 2.21 -1.22
C THR A 31 1.51 1.46 -0.20
N ILE A 32 0.96 0.43 0.45
CA ILE A 32 1.72 -0.41 1.38
C ILE A 32 2.85 -1.12 0.62
N SER A 33 2.61 -1.61 -0.59
CA SER A 33 3.64 -2.29 -1.40
C SER A 33 4.79 -1.35 -1.79
N ALA A 34 4.49 -0.11 -2.15
CA ALA A 34 5.50 0.91 -2.42
C ALA A 34 6.34 1.18 -1.16
N PHE A 35 5.68 1.42 -0.02
CA PHE A 35 6.34 1.70 1.24
C PHE A 35 7.23 0.54 1.68
N CYS A 36 6.69 -0.68 1.70
CA CYS A 36 7.42 -1.85 2.19
C CYS A 36 8.65 -2.19 1.37
N HIS A 37 8.61 -1.93 0.07
CA HIS A 37 9.72 -2.20 -0.83
C HIS A 37 10.83 -1.16 -0.75
N HIS A 38 10.48 0.14 -0.69
CA HIS A 38 11.47 1.21 -0.70
C HIS A 38 11.98 1.59 0.69
N TYR A 39 11.21 1.30 1.74
CA TYR A 39 11.55 1.62 3.14
C TYR A 39 11.44 0.38 4.04
N PRO A 40 12.10 -0.75 3.72
CA PRO A 40 11.91 -2.02 4.42
C PRO A 40 12.18 -1.96 5.93
N SER A 41 13.14 -1.13 6.37
CA SER A 41 13.46 -0.92 7.79
C SER A 41 12.38 -0.16 8.57
N ARG A 42 11.45 0.50 7.86
CA ARG A 42 10.31 1.22 8.46
C ARG A 42 9.01 0.43 8.36
N SER A 43 9.03 -0.75 7.73
CA SER A 43 7.87 -1.58 7.49
C SER A 43 7.49 -2.40 8.72
N THR A 44 6.20 -2.39 9.05
CA THR A 44 5.67 -3.14 10.18
C THR A 44 5.25 -4.56 9.79
N GLU A 45 5.06 -5.41 10.79
CA GLU A 45 4.54 -6.76 10.57
C GLU A 45 3.11 -6.73 10.01
N LEU A 46 2.27 -5.82 10.51
CA LEU A 46 0.93 -5.57 9.98
C LEU A 46 0.95 -5.38 8.45
N GLN A 47 1.84 -4.52 7.96
CA GLN A 47 1.94 -4.24 6.53
C GLN A 47 2.35 -5.47 5.71
N ARG A 48 3.25 -6.30 6.23
CA ARG A 48 3.64 -7.56 5.58
C ARG A 48 2.47 -8.54 5.53
N ASN A 49 1.72 -8.66 6.62
CA ASN A 49 0.53 -9.52 6.69
C ASN A 49 -0.55 -9.05 5.71
N LEU A 50 -0.82 -7.75 5.64
CA LEU A 50 -1.76 -7.17 4.68
C LEU A 50 -1.31 -7.41 3.22
N LEU A 51 -0.01 -7.29 2.92
CA LEU A 51 0.51 -7.58 1.58
C LEU A 51 0.34 -9.05 1.19
N ASN A 52 0.50 -9.97 2.12
CA ASN A 52 0.28 -11.39 1.87
C ASN A 52 -1.21 -11.69 1.67
N GLN A 53 -2.07 -11.20 2.56
CA GLN A 53 -3.52 -11.39 2.52
C GLN A 53 -4.14 -10.85 1.21
N PHE A 54 -3.68 -9.68 0.74
CA PHE A 54 -4.20 -9.03 -0.46
C PHE A 54 -3.33 -9.22 -1.71
N SER A 55 -2.38 -10.17 -1.70
CA SER A 55 -1.46 -10.43 -2.81
C SER A 55 -2.16 -10.71 -4.14
N TRP A 56 -3.35 -11.31 -4.11
CA TRP A 56 -4.22 -11.56 -5.26
C TRP A 56 -4.66 -10.29 -6.01
N ILE A 57 -4.64 -9.11 -5.37
CA ILE A 57 -4.90 -7.82 -6.05
C ILE A 57 -3.84 -7.58 -7.13
N ARG A 58 -2.57 -7.86 -6.84
CA ARG A 58 -1.47 -7.72 -7.80
C ARG A 58 -1.67 -8.63 -9.01
N GLU A 59 -2.13 -9.85 -8.78
CA GLU A 59 -2.33 -10.86 -9.83
C GLU A 59 -3.48 -10.49 -10.75
N ARG A 60 -4.58 -9.99 -10.19
CA ARG A 60 -5.79 -9.65 -10.96
C ARG A 60 -5.77 -8.27 -11.61
N GLU A 61 -5.00 -7.32 -11.07
CA GLU A 61 -5.01 -5.91 -11.49
C GLU A 61 -3.60 -5.36 -11.77
N MET A 62 -2.68 -6.21 -12.25
CA MET A 62 -1.23 -5.91 -12.37
C MET A 62 -0.93 -4.53 -12.98
N SER A 63 -1.54 -4.20 -14.13
CA SER A 63 -1.30 -2.91 -14.81
C SER A 63 -1.71 -1.71 -13.95
N ARG A 64 -2.91 -1.76 -13.35
CA ARG A 64 -3.42 -0.69 -12.49
C ARG A 64 -2.62 -0.62 -11.18
N TYR A 65 -2.23 -1.76 -10.62
CA TYR A 65 -1.35 -1.86 -9.45
C TYR A 65 0.01 -1.18 -9.70
N LEU A 66 0.71 -1.50 -10.79
CA LEU A 66 2.02 -0.92 -11.10
C LEU A 66 1.95 0.60 -11.23
N LYS A 67 0.88 1.11 -11.88
CA LYS A 67 0.63 2.55 -11.99
C LYS A 67 0.41 3.19 -10.61
N GLN A 68 -0.49 2.63 -9.79
CA GLN A 68 -0.78 3.16 -8.46
C GLN A 68 0.43 3.08 -7.53
N ARG A 69 1.25 2.04 -7.63
CA ARG A 69 2.46 1.88 -6.83
C ARG A 69 3.50 2.98 -7.10
N ARG A 70 3.66 3.39 -8.36
CA ARG A 70 4.54 4.51 -8.74
C ARG A 70 4.02 5.84 -8.18
N ILE A 71 2.72 6.08 -8.30
CA ILE A 71 2.07 7.29 -7.76
C ILE A 71 2.24 7.34 -6.23
N ALA A 72 1.99 6.21 -5.55
CA ALA A 72 2.13 6.12 -4.10
C ALA A 72 3.57 6.38 -3.64
N LEU A 73 4.58 5.88 -4.35
CA LEU A 73 5.98 6.13 -4.01
C LEU A 73 6.31 7.62 -4.02
N VAL A 74 5.90 8.36 -5.07
CA VAL A 74 6.12 9.81 -5.16
C VAL A 74 5.45 10.53 -3.99
N HIS A 75 4.21 10.14 -3.66
CA HIS A 75 3.49 10.75 -2.56
C HIS A 75 4.15 10.48 -1.19
N ILE A 76 4.63 9.25 -0.95
CA ILE A 76 5.40 8.87 0.23
C ILE A 76 6.68 9.70 0.34
N GLN A 77 7.44 9.83 -0.75
CA GLN A 77 8.68 10.60 -0.78
C GLN A 77 8.44 12.07 -0.43
N ASN A 78 7.38 12.67 -0.97
CA ASN A 78 7.02 14.05 -0.68
C ASN A 78 6.68 14.25 0.81
N GLN A 79 5.93 13.33 1.43
CA GLN A 79 5.63 13.43 2.87
C GLN A 79 6.89 13.29 3.74
N LEU A 80 7.82 12.41 3.36
CA LEU A 80 9.06 12.18 4.10
C LEU A 80 10.08 13.32 3.96
N ASN A 81 10.07 14.07 2.86
CA ASN A 81 10.99 15.19 2.64
C ASN A 81 10.53 16.49 3.32
N VAL A 82 9.24 16.57 3.68
CA VAL A 82 8.65 17.73 4.37
C VAL A 82 8.69 17.55 5.91
N SER A 83 9.06 16.36 6.39
CA SER A 83 9.13 16.00 7.82
C SER A 83 10.56 15.95 8.33
#